data_AF-A0A4W5PMS2-F1
#
_entry.id   AF-A0A4W5PMS2-F1
#
_cell.length_a   1.000
_cell.length_b   1.000
_cell.length_c   1.000
_cell.angle_alpha   90.00
_cell.angle_beta   90.00
_cell.angle_gamma   90.00
#
_symmetry.space_group_name_H-M   'P 1'
#
loop_
_entity.id
_entity.type
_entity.pdbx_description
1 polymer ?
#
loop_
_entity_poly.entity_id
_entity_poly.type
_entity_poly.pdbx_seq_one_letter_code
_entity_poly.pdbx_strand_id
1 'polypeptide(L)'
;MVMDIHTFNEEKMTAEVESWTTGEQLASWLLHFRGIPEAPRGWSVSLLADEGWSDLAGCDFVLDLLAGAETDATLGTAHTDPDYLFNNEGD
;
A
#
# COMPACT_ATOMS: atom_id res chain seq x y z
N MET A 1 8.58 12.75 0.47
CA MET A 1 9.26 11.54 -0.05
C MET A 1 8.58 11.13 -1.35
N VAL A 2 9.25 10.39 -2.24
CA VAL A 2 8.62 9.83 -3.45
C VAL A 2 8.50 8.32 -3.27
N MET A 3 7.30 7.78 -3.47
CA MET A 3 7.04 6.33 -3.42
C MET A 3 6.77 5.78 -4.80
N ASP A 4 7.33 4.60 -5.06
CA ASP A 4 6.96 3.75 -6.18
C ASP A 4 5.73 2.93 -5.81
N ILE A 5 4.71 2.97 -6.65
CA ILE A 5 3.43 2.34 -6.42
C ILE A 5 3.17 1.35 -7.54
N HIS A 6 2.97 0.11 -7.12
CA HIS A 6 2.66 -1.01 -7.98
C HIS A 6 1.19 -1.34 -7.84
N THR A 7 0.53 -1.56 -8.97
CA THR A 7 -0.90 -1.87 -9.00
C THR A 7 -1.12 -3.21 -9.67
N PHE A 8 -2.31 -3.79 -9.50
CA PHE A 8 -2.62 -5.17 -9.91
C PHE A 8 -2.42 -5.46 -11.42
N ASN A 9 -2.38 -4.42 -12.26
CA ASN A 9 -2.19 -4.53 -13.71
C ASN A 9 -0.71 -4.32 -14.12
N GLU A 10 0.23 -4.47 -13.18
CA GLU A 10 1.68 -4.25 -13.35
C GLU A 10 2.06 -2.81 -13.71
N GLU A 11 1.11 -1.86 -13.66
CA GLU A 11 1.41 -0.45 -13.86
C GLU A 11 2.20 0.09 -12.66
N LYS A 12 3.31 0.76 -12.99
CA LYS A 12 4.16 1.46 -12.03
C LYS A 12 3.91 2.96 -12.13
N MET A 13 3.63 3.59 -11.00
CA MET A 13 3.46 5.03 -10.89
C MET A 13 4.20 5.57 -9.66
N THR A 14 4.53 6.85 -9.70
CA THR A 14 5.21 7.53 -8.59
C THR A 14 4.28 8.55 -7.96
N ALA A 15 4.27 8.63 -6.63
CA ALA A 15 3.56 9.69 -5.92
C ALA A 15 4.46 10.36 -4.88
N GLU A 16 4.35 11.68 -4.78
CA GLU A 16 4.91 12.42 -3.66
C GLU A 16 4.02 12.22 -2.44
N VAL A 17 4.64 11.83 -1.33
CA VAL A 17 3.98 11.63 -0.04
C VAL A 17 4.65 12.46 1.03
N GLU A 18 3.86 12.92 1.98
CA GLU A 18 4.30 13.59 3.19
C GLU A 18 4.29 12.61 4.37
N SER A 19 4.93 12.97 5.47
CA SER A 19 4.95 12.14 6.70
C SER A 19 3.58 11.94 7.33
N TRP A 20 2.58 12.72 6.91
CA TRP A 20 1.20 12.69 7.40
C TRP A 20 0.22 12.24 6.30
N THR A 21 0.72 11.76 5.15
CA THR A 21 -0.13 11.19 4.11
C THR A 21 -0.68 9.85 4.57
N THR A 22 -2.00 9.72 4.61
CA THR A 22 -2.67 8.46 4.97
C THR A 22 -2.76 7.50 3.79
N GLY A 23 -2.93 6.21 4.07
CA GLY A 23 -3.12 5.18 3.04
C GLY A 23 -4.33 5.45 2.14
N GLU A 24 -5.47 5.86 2.71
CA GLU A 24 -6.68 6.16 1.93
C GLU A 24 -6.53 7.41 1.06
N GLN A 25 -5.76 8.40 1.53
CA GLN A 25 -5.47 9.60 0.75
C GLN A 25 -4.58 9.27 -0.45
N LEU A 26 -3.57 8.41 -0.26
CA LEU A 26 -2.75 7.90 -1.35
C LEU A 26 -3.61 7.15 -2.37
N ALA A 27 -4.42 6.17 -1.92
CA ALA A 27 -5.30 5.40 -2.80
C ALA A 27 -6.26 6.30 -3.60
N SER A 28 -6.84 7.31 -2.95
CA SER A 28 -7.70 8.31 -3.58
C SER A 28 -7.00 9.04 -4.74
N TRP A 29 -5.73 9.42 -4.57
CA TRP A 29 -4.95 10.05 -5.64
C TRP A 29 -4.79 9.12 -6.85
N LEU A 30 -4.49 7.84 -6.61
CA LEU A 30 -4.32 6.84 -7.68
C LEU A 30 -5.63 6.61 -8.44
N LEU A 31 -6.75 6.52 -7.72
CA LEU A 31 -8.07 6.33 -8.31
C LEU A 31 -8.51 7.55 -9.11
N HIS A 32 -8.27 8.75 -8.58
CA HIS A 32 -8.55 10.00 -9.28
C HIS A 32 -7.70 10.12 -10.55
N PHE A 33 -6.42 9.76 -10.50
CA PHE A 33 -5.56 9.71 -11.68
C PHE A 33 -6.10 8.75 -12.76
N ARG A 34 -6.75 7.66 -12.35
CA ARG A 34 -7.43 6.71 -13.25
C ARG A 34 -8.86 7.08 -13.64
N GLY A 35 -9.34 8.26 -13.26
CA GLY A 35 -10.67 8.75 -13.61
C GLY A 35 -11.82 8.14 -12.77
N ILE A 36 -11.52 7.66 -11.56
CA ILE A 36 -12.49 7.11 -10.61
C ILE A 36 -12.56 8.03 -9.37
N PRO A 37 -13.33 9.13 -9.39
CA PRO A 37 -13.37 10.10 -8.30
C PRO A 37 -14.33 9.71 -7.15
N GLU A 38 -15.24 8.75 -7.34
CA GLU A 38 -16.37 8.56 -6.42
C GLU A 38 -16.05 7.82 -5.11
N ALA A 39 -14.85 7.25 -4.96
CA ALA A 39 -14.47 6.45 -3.79
C ALA A 39 -13.15 6.94 -3.16
N PRO A 40 -13.11 8.08 -2.46
CA PRO A 40 -11.88 8.62 -1.90
C PRO A 40 -11.46 8.02 -0.54
N ARG A 41 -12.27 7.13 0.06
CA ARG A 41 -12.07 6.65 1.45
C ARG A 41 -12.34 5.15 1.57
N GLY A 42 -11.82 4.56 2.66
CA GLY A 42 -12.05 3.16 2.98
C GLY A 42 -11.12 2.18 2.26
N TRP A 43 -10.03 2.69 1.68
CA TRP A 43 -9.00 1.88 1.03
C TRP A 43 -7.89 1.53 2.01
N SER A 44 -7.37 0.32 1.92
CA SER A 44 -6.10 -0.07 2.53
C SER A 44 -4.95 0.10 1.53
N VAL A 45 -3.73 0.14 2.06
CA VAL A 45 -2.51 0.03 1.26
C VAL A 45 -1.73 -1.16 1.78
N SER A 46 -1.20 -1.96 0.87
CA SER A 46 -0.42 -3.16 1.18
C SER A 46 0.99 -2.99 0.65
N LEU A 47 1.98 -3.38 1.44
CA LEU A 47 3.39 -3.42 1.08
C LEU A 47 3.83 -4.87 0.92
N LEU A 48 4.51 -5.18 -0.18
CA LEU A 48 5.20 -6.45 -0.38
C LEU A 48 6.70 -6.25 -0.11
N ALA A 49 7.22 -6.92 0.91
CA ALA A 49 8.63 -6.96 1.28
C ALA A 49 9.16 -8.40 1.29
N ASP A 50 10.43 -8.60 1.66
CA ASP A 50 11.05 -9.93 1.73
C ASP A 50 10.31 -10.85 2.72
N GLU A 51 9.75 -10.32 3.81
CA GLU A 51 8.96 -11.09 4.79
C GLU A 51 7.51 -11.38 4.34
N GLY A 52 7.08 -10.84 3.20
CA GLY A 52 5.74 -11.01 2.64
C GLY A 52 4.90 -9.74 2.63
N TRP A 53 3.57 -9.91 2.62
CA TRP A 53 2.61 -8.81 2.55
C TRP A 53 2.34 -8.23 3.94
N SER A 54 2.29 -6.90 4.02
CA SER A 54 1.90 -6.15 5.22
C SER A 54 0.83 -5.12 4.89
N ASP A 55 -0.29 -5.18 5.61
CA ASP A 55 -1.44 -4.30 5.39
C ASP A 55 -1.44 -3.11 6.35
N LEU A 56 -1.75 -1.93 5.78
CA LEU A 56 -1.98 -0.69 6.49
C LEU A 56 -3.46 -0.30 6.40
N ALA A 57 -4.06 0.01 7.54
CA ALA A 57 -5.41 0.57 7.56
C ALA A 57 -5.40 1.95 6.88
N GLY A 58 -6.45 2.27 6.12
CA GLY A 58 -6.51 3.50 5.33
C GLY A 58 -6.31 4.80 6.11
N CYS A 59 -6.68 4.81 7.40
CA CYS A 59 -6.54 5.95 8.29
C CYS A 59 -5.11 6.16 8.82
N ASP A 60 -4.23 5.17 8.70
CA ASP A 60 -2.86 5.24 9.19
C ASP A 60 -1.93 5.88 8.15
N PHE A 61 -0.74 6.29 8.59
CA PHE A 61 0.22 7.00 7.74
C PHE A 61 1.04 6.04 6.89
N VAL A 62 1.13 6.32 5.59
CA VAL A 62 1.78 5.41 4.63
C VAL A 62 3.27 5.21 4.91
N LEU A 63 3.95 6.22 5.45
CA LEU A 63 5.37 6.10 5.79
C LEU A 63 5.62 5.25 7.04
N ASP A 64 4.62 5.06 7.91
CA ASP A 64 4.76 4.15 9.06
C ASP A 64 4.83 2.69 8.59
N LEU A 65 4.13 2.34 7.50
CA LEU A 65 4.23 1.02 6.85
C LEU A 65 5.65 0.76 6.34
N LEU A 66 6.25 1.74 5.68
CA LEU A 66 7.61 1.64 5.17
C LEU A 66 8.64 1.58 6.31
N ALA A 67 8.48 2.42 7.33
CA ALA A 67 9.36 2.40 8.51
C ALA A 67 9.29 1.06 9.25
N GLY A 68 8.11 0.43 9.33
CA GLY A 68 7.94 -0.90 9.88
C GLY A 68 8.76 -1.95 9.11
N ALA A 69 8.67 -1.94 7.77
CA ALA A 69 9.45 -2.85 6.92
C ALA A 69 10.96 -2.61 7.02
N GLU A 70 11.42 -1.36 7.12
CA GLU A 70 12.84 -1.04 7.27
C GLU A 70 13.44 -1.49 8.61
N THR A 71 12.61 -1.64 9.63
CA THR A 71 13.05 -1.96 11.00
C THR A 71 12.76 -3.39 11.43
N ASP A 72 12.23 -4.24 10.53
CA ASP A 72 11.72 -5.59 10.84
C ASP A 72 10.71 -5.58 12.00
N ALA A 73 10.10 -4.41 12.25
CA ALA A 73 9.06 -4.22 13.23
C ALA A 73 7.75 -4.30 12.47
N THR A 74 7.10 -5.46 12.51
CA THR A 74 5.77 -5.65 11.90
C THR A 74 4.76 -4.72 12.57
N LEU A 75 4.61 -3.49 12.05
CA LEU A 75 3.59 -2.53 12.47
C LEU A 75 2.23 -2.82 11.81
N GLY A 76 2.23 -3.56 10.70
CA GLY A 76 1.03 -4.05 10.03
C GLY A 76 0.69 -5.49 10.40
N THR A 77 -0.46 -5.96 9.91
CA THR A 77 -0.76 -7.40 9.97
C THR A 77 0.09 -8.08 8.90
N ALA A 78 1.20 -8.68 9.29
CA ALA A 78 2.03 -9.47 8.38
C ALA A 78 1.26 -10.73 7.98
N HIS A 79 0.99 -10.86 6.69
CA HIS A 79 0.31 -12.01 6.12
C HIS A 79 1.37 -12.96 5.55
N THR A 80 1.65 -14.03 6.31
CA THR A 80 2.44 -15.19 5.86
C THR A 80 1.55 -16.30 5.32
N ASP A 81 0.25 -16.05 5.21
CA ASP A 81 -0.74 -17.02 4.74
C ASP A 81 -0.58 -17.24 3.23
N PRO A 82 -0.35 -18.49 2.77
CA PRO A 82 -0.29 -18.80 1.34
C PRO A 82 -1.56 -18.37 0.58
N ASP A 83 -2.73 -18.37 1.24
CA ASP A 83 -4.03 -18.05 0.61
C ASP A 83 -4.35 -16.53 0.58
N TYR A 84 -3.37 -15.67 0.88
CA TYR A 84 -3.57 -14.22 0.84
C TYR A 84 -3.95 -13.76 -0.57
N LEU A 85 -4.95 -12.86 -0.67
CA LEU A 85 -5.56 -12.45 -1.95
C LEU A 85 -4.58 -11.89 -2.99
N PHE A 86 -3.42 -11.38 -2.55
CA PHE A 86 -2.37 -10.85 -3.41
C PHE A 86 -1.12 -11.75 -3.45
N ASN A 87 -1.13 -12.93 -2.83
CA ASN A 87 -0.13 -13.94 -3.13
C ASN A 87 -0.34 -14.42 -4.55
N ASN A 88 0.68 -14.23 -5.36
CA ASN A 88 0.65 -14.60 -6.76
C ASN A 88 0.75 -16.14 -6.87
N GLU A 89 -0.37 -16.85 -6.97
CA GLU A 89 -0.41 -18.24 -7.45
C GLU A 89 -0.25 -18.32 -8.99
N GLY A 90 0.69 -17.57 -9.56
CA GLY A 90 0.88 -17.54 -11.01
C GLY A 90 2.16 -16.86 -11.47
N ASP A 91 3.30 -17.53 -11.34
CA ASP A 91 4.03 -18.19 -12.44
C ASP A 91 5.16 -19.07 -11.87
#